data_AF-A0A151NWN9-F1
#
_entry.id   AF-A0A151NWN9-F1
#
_cell.length_a   1.000
_cell.length_b   1.000
_cell.length_c   1.000
_cell.angle_alpha   90.00
_cell.angle_beta   90.00
_cell.angle_gamma   90.00
#
_symmetry.space_group_name_H-M   'P 1'
#
loop_
_entity.id
_entity.type
_entity.pdbx_description
1 polymer ?
#
loop_
_entity_poly.entity_id
_entity_poly.type
_entity_poly.pdbx_seq_one_letter_code
_entity_poly.pdbx_strand_id
1 'polypeptide(L)'
;MVKDPTSIYKPDKRGEGWLKIKPEYVTGLMDELDLLIVGGYWGKGLRGGMMSHFLCAVAEIPTPGGKPSVFHSICRVGSGYTMKELYDLGLKLAKHWKPYHKREPPCNILCGTEKPEVYIEPCNSVIVQIKAAEIVTSDMYKTDCTLRFPRIEKIREDKEWHECMTLSMLEQLRGRASGKLASKHLDVANDEPQEKKRKTLPKIKKIIGIAEQFKAPDLSNVSKVSNVFEDVEFCVLTGTENHSKSDLESKIAECGGNVVQNPGPDTYCIIAGIENVRVKNVISSNKHDVVRAEWLLQCFQTKMFVPWQPAFMIHMTPDTKLHFAREFDCYGDSYSADIDVAQLKEVFSRVNNSIDAKMPLEVIGELEERYSWDSHPLSMFRRNTIYLDLYAVVNDPKTKICGTRLTVRALDLRFYGAKVVSQLKEGVSHVVMGEDRARVKEIKMLRRTFEKKFKILSELWVTDSIREGKLQSENQYLI
;
A
#
# COMPACT_ATOMS: atom_id res chain seq x y z
N MET A 1 35.41 5.53 -24.83
CA MET A 1 34.87 6.79 -24.28
C MET A 1 34.85 7.80 -25.40
N VAL A 2 33.83 8.66 -25.47
CA VAL A 2 33.77 9.78 -26.43
C VAL A 2 33.71 11.04 -25.60
N LYS A 3 34.64 11.96 -25.81
CA LYS A 3 34.72 13.22 -25.06
C LYS A 3 34.70 14.39 -26.01
N ASP A 4 33.95 15.43 -25.68
CA ASP A 4 34.02 16.74 -26.30
C ASP A 4 35.34 17.42 -25.87
N PRO A 5 36.26 17.72 -26.80
CA PRO A 5 37.53 18.37 -26.48
C PRO A 5 37.37 19.75 -25.83
N THR A 6 36.24 20.41 -26.04
CA THR A 6 35.95 21.75 -25.49
C THR A 6 35.31 21.70 -24.10
N SER A 7 34.92 20.52 -23.63
CA SER A 7 34.30 20.34 -22.32
C SER A 7 35.30 20.49 -21.17
N ILE A 8 34.94 21.30 -20.16
CA ILE A 8 35.71 21.44 -18.92
C ILE A 8 35.44 20.29 -17.95
N TYR A 9 36.38 20.02 -17.06
CA TYR A 9 36.15 19.09 -15.96
C TYR A 9 35.13 19.66 -14.97
N LYS A 10 33.98 19.01 -14.87
CA LYS A 10 32.93 19.37 -13.90
C LYS A 10 32.80 18.25 -12.87
N PRO A 11 33.22 18.48 -11.61
CA PRO A 11 33.07 17.49 -10.54
C PRO A 11 31.61 17.06 -10.40
N ASP A 12 31.39 15.76 -10.21
CA ASP A 12 30.07 15.15 -9.97
C ASP A 12 29.01 15.35 -11.09
N LYS A 13 29.43 15.73 -12.30
CA LYS A 13 28.52 15.87 -13.46
C LYS A 13 28.61 14.67 -14.41
N ARG A 14 27.45 14.20 -14.89
CA ARG A 14 27.31 13.09 -15.83
C ARG A 14 26.71 13.57 -17.16
N GLY A 15 27.42 13.33 -18.27
CA GLY A 15 26.91 13.54 -19.63
C GLY A 15 27.24 14.89 -20.28
N GLU A 16 27.82 15.85 -19.55
CA GLU A 16 28.22 17.16 -20.09
C GLU A 16 29.57 17.08 -20.81
N GLY A 17 29.58 16.44 -21.99
CA GLY A 17 30.74 16.32 -22.86
C GLY A 17 31.46 14.98 -22.77
N TRP A 18 31.25 14.16 -21.72
CA TRP A 18 31.91 12.85 -21.59
C TRP A 18 30.89 11.71 -21.66
N LEU A 19 30.98 10.91 -22.73
CA LEU A 19 30.09 9.79 -23.03
C LEU A 19 30.83 8.46 -22.94
N LYS A 20 30.14 7.45 -22.38
CA LYS A 20 30.61 6.07 -22.33
C LYS A 20 29.84 5.23 -23.35
N ILE A 21 30.58 4.56 -24.22
CA ILE A 21 30.05 3.55 -25.13
C ILE A 21 30.52 2.21 -24.59
N LYS A 22 29.57 1.29 -24.41
CA LYS A 22 29.81 -0.07 -23.94
C LYS A 22 28.97 -1.04 -24.78
N PRO A 23 29.44 -2.27 -25.01
CA PRO A 23 28.66 -3.27 -25.75
C PRO A 23 27.27 -3.51 -25.14
N GLU A 24 27.14 -3.38 -23.81
CA GLU A 24 25.87 -3.58 -23.08
C GLU A 24 24.76 -2.59 -23.48
N TYR A 25 25.12 -1.46 -24.11
CA TYR A 25 24.17 -0.43 -24.57
C TYR A 25 23.62 -0.68 -25.97
N VAL A 26 24.19 -1.61 -26.72
CA VAL A 26 23.70 -1.96 -28.06
C VAL A 26 22.87 -3.24 -27.98
N THR A 27 21.70 -3.21 -28.60
CA THR A 27 20.81 -4.37 -28.67
C THR A 27 21.42 -5.45 -29.57
N GLY A 28 21.39 -6.72 -29.14
CA GLY A 28 21.86 -7.85 -29.94
C GLY A 28 23.37 -8.14 -29.89
N LEU A 29 24.20 -7.23 -29.35
CA LEU A 29 25.64 -7.46 -29.21
C LEU A 29 26.03 -8.39 -28.07
N MET A 30 25.22 -8.44 -27.02
CA MET A 30 25.49 -9.26 -25.84
C MET A 30 24.84 -10.63 -26.02
N ASP A 31 25.56 -11.68 -25.63
CA ASP A 31 24.99 -12.99 -25.39
C ASP A 31 24.24 -12.96 -24.05
N GLU A 32 22.96 -13.31 -24.12
CA GLU A 32 22.04 -13.32 -22.99
C GLU A 32 21.87 -14.75 -22.47
N LEU A 33 21.63 -14.88 -21.16
CA LEU A 33 21.55 -16.17 -20.48
C LEU A 33 20.14 -16.41 -20.00
N ASP A 34 19.51 -17.49 -20.47
CA ASP A 34 18.21 -17.93 -19.95
C ASP A 34 18.44 -18.81 -18.70
N LEU A 35 18.20 -18.24 -17.53
CA LEU A 35 18.49 -18.85 -16.23
C LEU A 35 17.20 -19.09 -15.44
N LEU A 36 17.16 -20.17 -14.65
CA LEU A 36 15.98 -20.51 -13.84
C LEU A 36 16.07 -19.87 -12.45
N ILE A 37 14.98 -19.28 -11.96
CA ILE A 37 14.90 -18.84 -10.56
C ILE A 37 14.84 -20.08 -9.65
N VAL A 38 15.66 -20.16 -8.62
CA VAL A 38 15.64 -21.28 -7.65
C VAL A 38 15.51 -20.81 -6.20
N GLY A 39 15.71 -19.53 -5.95
CA GLY A 39 15.58 -18.95 -4.62
C GLY A 39 15.20 -17.47 -4.62
N GLY A 40 14.76 -16.98 -3.47
CA GLY A 40 14.32 -15.62 -3.24
C GLY A 40 14.91 -15.00 -1.98
N TYR A 41 15.01 -13.67 -1.99
CA TYR A 41 15.37 -12.84 -0.84
C TYR A 41 14.38 -11.68 -0.69
N TRP A 42 14.00 -11.40 0.57
CA TRP A 42 13.11 -10.29 0.89
C TRP A 42 13.76 -8.94 0.59
N GLY A 43 12.99 -8.06 -0.06
CA GLY A 43 13.43 -6.69 -0.31
C GLY A 43 13.46 -5.83 0.95
N LYS A 44 14.27 -4.77 0.88
CA LYS A 44 14.39 -3.74 1.90
C LYS A 44 13.99 -2.38 1.33
N GLY A 45 13.59 -1.44 2.19
CA GLY A 45 13.18 -0.09 1.79
C GLY A 45 11.92 -0.07 0.92
N LEU A 46 11.99 0.57 -0.26
CA LEU A 46 10.87 0.70 -1.21
C LEU A 46 10.31 -0.65 -1.71
N ARG A 47 11.08 -1.73 -1.61
CA ARG A 47 10.68 -3.09 -1.99
C ARG A 47 10.46 -4.00 -0.77
N GLY A 48 10.23 -3.40 0.40
CA GLY A 48 9.92 -4.11 1.63
C GLY A 48 8.61 -4.90 1.51
N GLY A 49 8.57 -6.11 2.07
CA GLY A 49 7.39 -6.98 2.07
C GLY A 49 7.17 -7.79 0.78
N MET A 50 8.08 -7.70 -0.19
CA MET A 50 8.03 -8.49 -1.43
C MET A 50 9.39 -9.12 -1.75
N MET A 51 9.37 -10.23 -2.48
CA MET A 51 10.58 -10.88 -2.97
C MET A 51 11.21 -9.99 -4.04
N SER A 52 12.43 -9.49 -3.80
CA SER A 52 13.05 -8.51 -4.70
C SER A 52 14.32 -9.01 -5.37
N HIS A 53 15.09 -9.84 -4.68
CA HIS A 53 16.27 -10.46 -5.28
C HIS A 53 16.00 -11.95 -5.43
N PHE A 54 16.53 -12.54 -6.50
CA PHE A 54 16.35 -13.94 -6.84
C PHE A 54 17.71 -14.60 -7.02
N LEU A 55 17.84 -15.83 -6.51
CA LEU A 55 18.95 -16.72 -6.81
C LEU A 55 18.60 -17.48 -8.09
N CYS A 56 19.48 -17.43 -9.07
CA CYS A 56 19.31 -18.12 -10.34
C CYS A 56 20.28 -19.30 -10.46
N ALA A 57 19.90 -20.29 -11.25
CA ALA A 57 20.67 -21.51 -11.50
C ALA A 57 20.65 -21.91 -12.98
N VAL A 58 21.60 -22.77 -13.34
CA VAL A 58 21.69 -23.50 -14.61
C VAL A 58 21.39 -24.98 -14.38
N ALA A 59 20.91 -25.66 -15.40
CA ALA A 59 20.59 -27.09 -15.34
C ALA A 59 21.82 -27.98 -15.57
N GLU A 60 21.86 -29.14 -14.94
CA GLU A 60 22.68 -30.25 -15.43
C GLU A 60 22.11 -30.79 -16.75
N ILE A 61 22.97 -31.42 -17.56
CA ILE A 61 22.56 -32.03 -18.82
C ILE A 61 21.67 -33.25 -18.49
N PRO A 62 20.38 -33.26 -18.90
CA PRO A 62 19.52 -34.41 -18.68
C PRO A 62 19.94 -35.60 -19.55
N THR A 63 19.55 -36.81 -19.17
CA THR A 63 19.59 -37.96 -20.07
C THR A 63 18.75 -37.70 -21.32
N PRO A 64 19.09 -38.26 -22.49
CA PRO A 64 18.33 -38.02 -23.73
C PRO A 64 16.83 -38.30 -23.55
N GLY A 65 15.98 -37.29 -23.80
CA GLY A 65 14.52 -37.36 -23.63
C GLY A 65 13.99 -37.10 -22.22
N GLY A 66 14.87 -36.86 -21.24
CA GLY A 66 14.52 -36.54 -19.85
C GLY A 66 14.49 -35.03 -19.56
N LYS A 67 13.92 -34.68 -18.40
CA LYS A 67 13.96 -33.31 -17.84
C LYS A 67 15.15 -33.18 -16.87
N PRO A 68 15.76 -31.99 -16.76
CA PRO A 68 16.86 -31.78 -15.82
C PRO A 68 16.38 -31.95 -14.37
N SER A 69 17.10 -32.74 -13.59
CA SER A 69 16.77 -33.03 -12.19
C SER A 69 17.56 -32.16 -11.20
N VAL A 70 18.76 -31.73 -11.58
CA VAL A 70 19.68 -31.00 -10.71
C VAL A 70 20.04 -29.64 -11.32
N PHE A 71 20.03 -28.62 -10.48
CA PHE A 71 20.30 -27.23 -10.85
C PHE A 71 21.43 -26.65 -10.00
N HIS A 72 22.39 -25.98 -10.64
CA HIS A 72 23.55 -25.37 -10.01
C HIS A 72 23.39 -23.86 -9.93
N SER A 73 23.44 -23.31 -8.72
CA SER A 73 23.38 -21.87 -8.50
C SER A 73 24.52 -21.12 -9.20
N ILE A 74 24.23 -19.98 -9.83
CA ILE A 74 25.19 -19.17 -10.60
C ILE A 74 25.26 -17.70 -10.17
N CYS A 75 24.12 -17.04 -9.96
CA CYS A 75 24.12 -15.62 -9.64
C CYS A 75 22.87 -15.18 -8.88
N ARG A 76 23.02 -14.10 -8.11
CA ARG A 76 21.91 -13.36 -7.53
C ARG A 76 21.59 -12.14 -8.39
N VAL A 77 20.31 -11.94 -8.72
CA VAL A 77 19.84 -10.81 -9.54
C VAL A 77 18.65 -10.12 -8.88
N GLY A 78 18.55 -8.80 -8.96
CA GLY A 78 17.41 -8.04 -8.44
C GLY A 78 17.25 -6.66 -9.06
N SER A 79 17.59 -6.56 -10.34
CA SER A 79 17.38 -5.36 -11.14
C SER A 79 17.02 -5.76 -12.57
N GLY A 80 16.34 -4.86 -13.28
CA GLY A 80 15.96 -5.05 -14.69
C GLY A 80 14.46 -5.20 -14.96
N TYR A 81 13.66 -5.54 -13.94
CA TYR A 81 12.20 -5.54 -14.00
C TYR A 81 11.60 -4.19 -13.53
N THR A 82 10.37 -3.91 -13.95
CA THR A 82 9.52 -2.85 -13.38
C THR A 82 8.90 -3.27 -12.04
N MET A 83 8.40 -2.32 -11.24
CA MET A 83 7.71 -2.65 -9.97
C MET A 83 6.46 -3.51 -10.20
N LYS A 84 5.74 -3.29 -11.32
CA LYS A 84 4.60 -4.10 -11.72
C LYS A 84 5.00 -5.53 -12.04
N GLU A 85 6.00 -5.73 -12.90
CA GLU A 85 6.50 -7.07 -13.25
C GLU A 85 7.01 -7.83 -12.00
N LEU A 86 7.65 -7.12 -11.05
CA LEU A 86 8.07 -7.73 -9.79
C LEU A 86 6.88 -8.18 -8.95
N TYR A 87 5.84 -7.36 -8.85
CA TYR A 87 4.63 -7.68 -8.11
C TYR A 87 3.89 -8.87 -8.73
N ASP A 88 3.72 -8.87 -10.05
CA ASP A 88 3.06 -9.95 -10.81
C ASP A 88 3.85 -11.27 -10.66
N LEU A 89 5.19 -11.23 -10.77
CA LEU A 89 6.05 -12.39 -10.53
C LEU A 89 5.96 -12.86 -9.07
N GLY A 90 5.91 -11.93 -8.11
CA GLY A 90 5.73 -12.22 -6.70
C GLY A 90 4.44 -12.97 -6.42
N LEU A 91 3.31 -12.52 -7.00
CA LEU A 91 2.01 -13.19 -6.87
C LEU A 91 2.02 -14.60 -7.48
N LYS A 92 2.65 -14.76 -8.65
CA LYS A 92 2.76 -16.06 -9.34
C LYS A 92 3.54 -17.08 -8.51
N LEU A 93 4.66 -16.65 -7.93
CA LEU A 93 5.56 -17.54 -7.17
C LEU A 93 5.17 -17.68 -5.69
N ALA A 94 4.29 -16.81 -5.16
CA ALA A 94 3.94 -16.73 -3.73
C ALA A 94 3.57 -18.08 -3.10
N LYS A 95 2.79 -18.91 -3.82
CA LYS A 95 2.27 -20.21 -3.33
C LYS A 95 3.32 -21.32 -3.31
N HIS A 96 4.44 -21.14 -4.01
CA HIS A 96 5.43 -22.18 -4.25
C HIS A 96 6.72 -21.98 -3.44
N TRP A 97 6.87 -20.85 -2.75
CA TRP A 97 8.02 -20.59 -1.88
C TRP A 97 8.02 -21.50 -0.67
N LYS A 98 9.17 -22.16 -0.45
CA LYS A 98 9.45 -22.98 0.73
C LYS A 98 10.64 -22.37 1.51
N PRO A 99 10.62 -22.36 2.85
CA PRO A 99 11.77 -21.91 3.64
C PRO A 99 13.03 -22.74 3.32
N TYR A 100 14.17 -22.07 3.12
CA TYR A 100 15.44 -22.78 2.87
C TYR A 100 16.13 -23.12 4.19
N HIS A 101 16.26 -24.42 4.49
CA HIS A 101 16.92 -24.90 5.71
C HIS A 101 18.37 -25.35 5.44
N LYS A 102 19.34 -24.74 6.11
CA LYS A 102 20.78 -25.06 5.90
C LYS A 102 21.17 -26.51 6.23
N ARG A 103 20.43 -27.15 7.14
CA ARG A 103 20.67 -28.54 7.59
C ARG A 103 20.07 -29.58 6.65
N GLU A 104 19.06 -29.18 5.87
CA GLU A 104 18.32 -30.04 4.95
C GLU A 104 18.12 -29.28 3.63
N PRO A 105 19.18 -29.13 2.81
CA PRO A 105 19.06 -28.46 1.54
C PRO A 105 18.26 -29.32 0.55
N PRO A 106 17.51 -28.68 -0.37
CA PRO A 106 16.80 -29.39 -1.43
C PRO A 106 17.79 -30.18 -2.32
N CYS A 107 17.46 -31.43 -2.63
CA CYS A 107 18.35 -32.33 -3.38
C CYS A 107 18.55 -31.92 -4.86
N ASN A 108 17.58 -31.18 -5.42
CA ASN A 108 17.57 -30.74 -6.81
C ASN A 108 18.23 -29.36 -7.03
N ILE A 109 18.61 -28.64 -5.98
CA ILE A 109 19.22 -27.31 -6.08
C ILE A 109 20.53 -27.29 -5.29
N LEU A 110 21.64 -27.28 -6.02
CA LEU A 110 22.97 -27.22 -5.45
C LEU A 110 23.39 -25.74 -5.29
N CYS A 111 23.35 -25.29 -4.04
CA CYS A 111 23.83 -23.98 -3.63
C CYS A 111 25.31 -24.02 -3.25
N GLY A 112 26.04 -22.93 -3.54
CA GLY A 112 27.39 -22.71 -3.03
C GLY A 112 27.37 -22.14 -1.60
N THR A 113 28.26 -21.19 -1.35
CA THR A 113 28.30 -20.41 -0.10
C THR A 113 27.08 -19.49 0.04
N GLU A 114 26.63 -18.89 -1.07
CA GLU A 114 25.43 -18.06 -1.12
C GLU A 114 24.17 -18.94 -1.03
N LYS A 115 23.31 -18.64 -0.06
CA LYS A 115 22.10 -19.42 0.23
C LYS A 115 20.88 -18.49 0.24
N PRO A 116 19.77 -18.89 -0.41
CA PRO A 116 18.57 -18.08 -0.42
C PRO A 116 17.83 -18.15 0.92
N GLU A 117 16.92 -17.22 1.16
CA GLU A 117 16.03 -17.24 2.34
C GLU A 117 14.88 -18.24 2.13
N VAL A 118 14.36 -18.27 0.90
CA VAL A 118 13.35 -19.22 0.44
C VAL A 118 13.79 -19.85 -0.88
N TYR A 119 13.39 -21.08 -1.13
CA TYR A 119 13.62 -21.78 -2.39
C TYR A 119 12.30 -22.17 -3.05
N ILE A 120 12.37 -22.46 -4.34
CA ILE A 120 11.25 -22.94 -5.13
C ILE A 120 11.67 -24.19 -5.89
N GLU A 121 10.79 -25.18 -5.95
CA GLU A 121 11.02 -26.37 -6.78
C GLU A 121 11.13 -25.94 -8.26
N PRO A 122 12.14 -26.40 -9.02
CA PRO A 122 12.37 -25.99 -10.41
C PRO A 122 11.14 -26.11 -11.31
N CYS A 123 10.31 -27.14 -11.11
CA CYS A 123 9.09 -27.38 -11.89
C CYS A 123 8.00 -26.30 -11.75
N ASN A 124 8.01 -25.53 -10.67
CA ASN A 124 7.06 -24.45 -10.41
C ASN A 124 7.69 -23.06 -10.65
N SER A 125 8.93 -23.02 -11.13
CA SER A 125 9.69 -21.79 -11.28
C SER A 125 9.58 -21.20 -12.68
N VAL A 126 10.20 -20.04 -12.87
CA VAL A 126 10.14 -19.24 -14.10
C VAL A 126 11.56 -18.95 -14.58
N ILE A 127 11.75 -19.01 -15.90
CA ILE A 127 13.01 -18.64 -16.56
C ILE A 127 13.08 -17.12 -16.71
N VAL A 128 14.25 -16.56 -16.43
CA VAL A 128 14.57 -15.16 -16.64
C VAL A 128 15.74 -15.04 -17.62
N GLN A 129 15.58 -14.15 -18.59
CA GLN A 129 16.62 -13.78 -19.52
C GLN A 129 17.52 -12.73 -18.87
N ILE A 130 18.76 -13.11 -18.59
CA ILE A 130 19.74 -12.27 -17.88
C ILE A 130 20.76 -11.73 -18.86
N LYS A 131 20.95 -10.41 -18.80
CA LYS A 131 22.05 -9.71 -19.47
C LYS A 131 23.15 -9.41 -18.45
N ALA A 132 24.38 -9.75 -18.78
CA ALA A 132 25.56 -9.49 -17.97
C ALA A 132 26.73 -9.05 -18.84
N ALA A 133 27.75 -8.42 -18.23
CA ALA A 133 28.91 -7.95 -18.97
C ALA A 133 29.92 -9.09 -19.24
N GLU A 134 30.13 -9.94 -18.25
CA GLU A 134 31.11 -11.03 -18.30
C GLU A 134 30.81 -12.08 -17.21
N ILE A 135 31.29 -13.30 -17.44
CA ILE A 135 31.33 -14.42 -16.50
C ILE A 135 32.70 -14.37 -15.80
N VAL A 136 32.69 -14.28 -14.46
CA VAL A 136 33.88 -14.21 -13.62
C VAL A 136 33.95 -15.41 -12.68
N THR A 137 35.15 -15.83 -12.29
CA THR A 137 35.33 -16.88 -11.26
C THR A 137 34.80 -16.43 -9.91
N SER A 138 34.12 -17.30 -9.18
CA SER A 138 33.58 -17.00 -7.85
C SER A 138 33.30 -18.28 -7.07
N ASP A 139 33.80 -18.33 -5.84
CA ASP A 139 33.60 -19.46 -4.92
C ASP A 139 32.26 -19.37 -4.15
N MET A 140 31.47 -18.32 -4.41
CA MET A 140 30.20 -18.11 -3.72
C MET A 140 29.07 -18.99 -4.27
N TYR A 141 29.16 -19.38 -5.53
CA TYR A 141 28.10 -20.10 -6.24
C TYR A 141 28.59 -21.48 -6.66
N LYS A 142 27.67 -22.41 -6.93
CA LYS A 142 28.03 -23.81 -7.19
C LYS A 142 28.73 -24.02 -8.53
N THR A 143 28.49 -23.14 -9.49
CA THR A 143 29.13 -23.17 -10.83
C THR A 143 30.59 -22.71 -10.84
N ASP A 144 31.20 -22.39 -9.68
CA ASP A 144 32.54 -21.79 -9.53
C ASP A 144 32.77 -20.52 -10.36
N CYS A 145 31.66 -19.91 -10.80
CA CYS A 145 31.62 -18.70 -11.58
C CYS A 145 30.30 -17.96 -11.35
N THR A 146 30.29 -16.66 -11.63
CA THR A 146 29.12 -15.80 -11.50
C THR A 146 29.11 -14.74 -12.58
N LEU A 147 28.02 -13.99 -12.66
CA LEU A 147 27.81 -12.94 -13.65
C LEU A 147 28.17 -11.57 -13.08
N ARG A 148 28.92 -10.77 -13.84
CA ARG A 148 29.23 -9.38 -13.50
C ARG A 148 28.16 -8.44 -14.07
N PHE A 149 27.61 -7.60 -13.20
CA PHE A 149 26.49 -6.68 -13.50
C PHE A 149 25.24 -7.35 -14.10
N PRO A 150 24.73 -8.44 -13.50
CA PRO A 150 23.57 -9.14 -14.03
C PRO A 150 22.29 -8.29 -13.87
N ARG A 151 21.47 -8.28 -14.92
CA ARG A 151 20.14 -7.65 -14.94
C ARG A 151 19.17 -8.54 -15.68
N ILE A 152 17.93 -8.61 -15.20
CA ILE A 152 16.85 -9.30 -15.92
C ILE A 152 16.40 -8.40 -17.07
N GLU A 153 16.57 -8.87 -18.30
CA GLU A 153 16.07 -8.17 -19.49
C GLU A 153 14.60 -8.50 -19.72
N LYS A 154 14.22 -9.78 -19.57
CA LYS A 154 12.84 -10.27 -19.72
C LYS A 154 12.56 -11.44 -18.79
N ILE A 155 11.31 -11.54 -18.35
CA ILE A 155 10.75 -12.73 -17.70
C ILE A 155 10.19 -13.60 -18.84
N ARG A 156 10.73 -14.81 -19.02
CA ARG A 156 10.43 -15.70 -20.15
C ARG A 156 9.27 -16.63 -19.80
N GLU A 157 8.06 -16.13 -20.00
CA GLU A 157 6.84 -16.96 -19.86
C GLU A 157 6.59 -17.85 -21.08
N ASP A 158 7.32 -17.61 -22.16
CA ASP A 158 7.31 -18.40 -23.39
C ASP A 158 8.11 -19.72 -23.28
N LYS A 159 8.91 -19.87 -22.22
CA LYS A 159 9.77 -21.04 -22.01
C LYS A 159 9.38 -21.79 -20.75
N GLU A 160 9.38 -23.11 -20.86
CA GLU A 160 9.21 -24.02 -19.73
C GLU A 160 10.50 -24.15 -18.91
N TRP A 161 10.37 -24.47 -17.62
CA TRP A 161 11.48 -24.53 -16.67
C TRP A 161 12.63 -25.48 -17.09
N HIS A 162 12.34 -26.52 -17.86
CA HIS A 162 13.32 -27.49 -18.34
C HIS A 162 14.14 -26.99 -19.54
N GLU A 163 13.76 -25.87 -20.15
CA GLU A 163 14.51 -25.21 -21.24
C GLU A 163 15.58 -24.23 -20.71
N CYS A 164 15.86 -24.27 -19.41
CA CYS A 164 16.92 -23.50 -18.79
C CYS A 164 18.28 -23.84 -19.44
N MET A 165 19.17 -22.84 -19.51
CA MET A 165 20.55 -23.04 -19.95
C MET A 165 21.25 -24.13 -19.11
N THR A 166 22.05 -24.96 -19.78
CA THR A 166 22.81 -26.04 -19.16
C THR A 166 24.24 -25.62 -18.81
N LEU A 167 24.89 -26.37 -17.91
CA LEU A 167 26.30 -26.17 -17.54
C LEU A 167 27.25 -26.15 -18.75
N SER A 168 27.07 -27.06 -19.72
CA SER A 168 27.93 -27.11 -20.92
C SER A 168 27.80 -25.85 -21.77
N MET A 169 26.60 -25.29 -21.91
CA MET A 169 26.39 -24.02 -22.61
C MET A 169 27.06 -22.86 -21.87
N LEU A 170 26.99 -22.86 -20.54
CA LEU A 170 27.66 -21.85 -19.71
C LEU A 170 29.18 -21.91 -19.86
N GLU A 171 29.78 -23.11 -19.83
CA GLU A 171 31.21 -23.31 -20.06
C GLU A 171 31.63 -22.90 -21.47
N GLN A 172 30.80 -23.18 -22.47
CA GLN A 172 31.04 -22.76 -23.84
C GLN A 172 31.06 -21.23 -23.95
N LEU A 173 30.11 -20.52 -23.33
CA LEU A 173 30.09 -19.06 -23.28
C LEU A 173 31.31 -18.50 -22.53
N ARG A 174 31.70 -19.13 -21.43
CA ARG A 174 32.89 -18.75 -20.66
C ARG A 174 34.17 -18.92 -21.48
N GLY A 175 34.29 -19.98 -22.27
CA GLY A 175 35.46 -20.29 -23.10
C GLY A 175 35.60 -19.43 -24.36
N ARG A 176 34.48 -19.02 -24.98
CA ARG A 176 34.48 -18.33 -26.29
C ARG A 176 35.25 -17.01 -26.32
N ALA A 177 35.11 -16.18 -25.28
CA ALA A 177 35.70 -14.84 -25.26
C ALA A 177 36.31 -14.49 -23.89
N SER A 178 36.99 -15.47 -23.28
CA SER A 178 37.64 -15.34 -21.98
C SER A 178 36.70 -14.76 -20.90
N GLY A 179 35.46 -15.24 -20.90
CA GLY A 179 34.39 -14.80 -19.99
C GLY A 179 33.61 -13.55 -20.44
N LYS A 180 34.03 -12.79 -21.45
CA LYS A 180 33.23 -11.64 -21.93
C LYS A 180 32.00 -12.13 -22.69
N LEU A 181 30.83 -11.54 -22.42
CA LEU A 181 29.58 -11.87 -23.11
C LEU A 181 29.33 -11.00 -24.35
N ALA A 182 30.29 -10.16 -24.71
CA ALA A 182 30.27 -9.30 -25.89
C ALA A 182 31.20 -9.85 -26.98
N SER A 183 30.83 -10.98 -27.60
CA SER A 183 31.68 -11.62 -28.63
C SER A 183 31.22 -11.40 -30.07
N LYS A 184 30.07 -10.76 -30.29
CA LYS A 184 29.54 -10.49 -31.64
C LYS A 184 30.10 -9.18 -32.21
N HIS A 185 30.46 -9.21 -33.49
CA HIS A 185 30.80 -8.02 -34.25
C HIS A 185 29.53 -7.41 -34.87
N LEU A 186 29.44 -6.08 -34.91
CA LEU A 186 28.41 -5.37 -35.67
C LEU A 186 28.81 -5.38 -37.14
N ASP A 187 28.14 -6.19 -37.95
CA ASP A 187 28.22 -6.06 -39.41
C ASP A 187 27.23 -4.98 -39.84
N VAL A 188 27.76 -3.83 -40.28
CA VAL A 188 26.98 -2.74 -40.88
C VAL A 188 26.72 -3.11 -42.35
N ALA A 189 25.97 -4.18 -42.59
CA ALA A 189 25.44 -4.54 -43.90
C ALA A 189 23.93 -4.28 -43.91
N ASN A 190 23.43 -3.80 -45.06
CA ASN A 190 22.07 -3.31 -45.32
C ASN A 190 20.94 -4.30 -44.97
N ASP A 191 20.61 -4.45 -43.69
CA ASP A 191 19.33 -4.98 -43.26
C ASP A 191 18.67 -3.97 -42.33
N GLU A 192 17.54 -3.43 -42.79
CA GLU A 192 16.64 -2.68 -41.93
C GLU A 192 16.30 -3.52 -40.70
N PRO A 193 16.47 -3.01 -39.47
CA PRO A 193 16.10 -3.75 -38.28
C PRO A 193 14.60 -4.02 -38.32
N GLN A 194 14.19 -5.29 -38.47
CA GLN A 194 12.81 -5.69 -38.18
C GLN A 194 12.55 -5.52 -36.69
N GLU A 195 12.10 -4.33 -36.34
CA GLU A 195 11.69 -3.96 -35.00
C GLU A 195 10.42 -4.71 -34.60
N LYS A 196 10.54 -5.85 -33.91
CA LYS A 196 9.53 -6.21 -32.90
C LYS A 196 9.80 -5.42 -31.62
N LYS A 197 9.65 -4.10 -31.73
CA LYS A 197 9.52 -3.21 -30.58
C LYS A 197 8.30 -3.67 -29.78
N ARG A 198 8.53 -4.00 -28.50
CA ARG A 198 7.49 -3.87 -27.46
C ARG A 198 6.85 -2.50 -27.72
N LYS A 199 5.52 -2.39 -27.89
CA LYS A 199 4.83 -1.10 -28.04
C LYS A 199 5.10 -0.26 -26.79
N THR A 200 6.22 0.44 -26.78
CA THR A 200 6.43 1.62 -25.96
C THR A 200 5.50 2.66 -26.56
N LEU A 201 4.56 3.14 -25.75
CA LEU A 201 3.86 4.40 -25.98
C LEU A 201 4.87 5.40 -26.57
N PRO A 202 4.51 6.15 -27.63
CA PRO A 202 5.44 7.00 -28.33
C PRO A 202 6.16 7.90 -27.32
N LYS A 203 7.49 7.71 -27.21
CA LYS A 203 8.34 8.64 -26.49
C LYS A 203 8.29 9.94 -27.28
N ILE A 204 7.51 10.89 -26.77
CA ILE A 204 7.71 12.32 -27.02
C ILE A 204 9.22 12.54 -26.89
N LYS A 205 9.86 13.08 -27.93
CA LYS A 205 11.26 13.52 -27.87
C LYS A 205 11.37 14.43 -26.64
N LYS A 206 11.91 13.90 -25.54
CA LYS A 206 12.24 14.73 -24.38
C LYS A 206 13.40 15.61 -24.82
N ILE A 207 13.05 16.81 -25.25
CA ILE A 207 13.95 17.96 -25.21
C ILE A 207 14.63 17.89 -23.83
N ILE A 208 15.96 17.82 -23.82
CA ILE A 208 16.72 17.85 -22.58
C ILE A 208 16.42 19.21 -21.96
N GLY A 209 15.56 19.17 -20.96
CA GLY A 209 15.08 20.30 -20.20
C GLY A 209 14.85 19.85 -18.77
N ILE A 210 14.78 20.84 -17.90
CA ILE A 210 14.36 20.66 -16.51
C ILE A 210 13.05 19.83 -16.51
N ALA A 211 12.96 18.79 -15.66
CA ALA A 211 11.75 17.95 -15.64
C ALA A 211 10.52 18.84 -15.43
N GLU A 212 9.38 18.53 -16.07
CA GLU A 212 8.20 19.42 -16.10
C GLU A 212 7.80 19.98 -14.73
N GLN A 213 7.90 19.16 -13.68
CA GLN A 213 7.66 19.55 -12.28
C GLN A 213 8.63 20.59 -11.67
N PHE A 214 9.72 20.91 -12.36
CA PHE A 214 10.74 21.90 -11.98
C PHE A 214 10.87 23.00 -13.05
N LYS A 215 10.20 22.86 -14.20
CA LYS A 215 10.22 23.85 -15.27
C LYS A 215 9.24 24.95 -14.85
N ALA A 216 9.70 26.20 -14.82
CA ALA A 216 8.79 27.32 -14.61
C ALA A 216 7.74 27.30 -15.75
N PRO A 217 6.45 27.56 -15.44
CA PRO A 217 5.43 27.65 -16.46
C PRO A 217 5.77 28.78 -17.43
N ASP A 218 5.44 28.60 -18.70
CA ASP A 218 5.59 29.65 -19.70
C ASP A 218 4.42 30.63 -19.56
N LEU A 219 4.64 31.68 -18.76
CA LEU A 219 3.64 32.70 -18.43
C LEU A 219 3.49 33.77 -19.53
N SER A 220 4.18 33.61 -20.67
CA SER A 220 4.22 34.63 -21.74
C SER A 220 2.86 34.92 -22.41
N ASN A 221 1.90 33.99 -22.31
CA ASN A 221 0.56 34.11 -22.92
C ASN A 221 -0.58 34.26 -21.89
N VAL A 222 -0.28 34.46 -20.61
CA VAL A 222 -1.29 34.54 -19.55
C VAL A 222 -1.75 35.99 -19.39
N SER A 223 -3.00 36.28 -19.74
CA SER A 223 -3.62 37.58 -19.48
C SER A 223 -4.13 37.63 -18.04
N LYS A 224 -3.80 38.71 -17.32
CA LYS A 224 -4.26 38.94 -15.94
C LYS A 224 -5.79 39.10 -15.95
N VAL A 225 -6.50 38.13 -15.37
CA VAL A 225 -7.96 38.11 -15.25
C VAL A 225 -8.40 38.78 -13.94
N SER A 226 -7.56 38.70 -12.91
CA SER A 226 -7.85 39.24 -11.58
C SER A 226 -6.55 39.62 -10.85
N ASN A 227 -6.70 40.33 -9.74
CA ASN A 227 -5.63 40.84 -8.88
C ASN A 227 -5.79 40.40 -7.42
N VAL A 228 -6.53 39.30 -7.20
CA VAL A 228 -6.77 38.73 -5.87
C VAL A 228 -5.48 38.29 -5.17
N PHE A 229 -4.46 37.91 -5.93
CA PHE A 229 -3.18 37.41 -5.41
C PHE A 229 -2.00 38.35 -5.68
N GLU A 230 -2.28 39.63 -5.92
CA GLU A 230 -1.25 40.65 -6.16
C GLU A 230 -0.24 40.70 -5.00
N ASP A 231 1.05 40.71 -5.35
CA ASP A 231 2.20 40.70 -4.42
C ASP A 231 2.30 39.49 -3.48
N VAL A 232 1.56 38.41 -3.73
CA VAL A 232 1.64 37.17 -2.94
C VAL A 232 2.46 36.10 -3.67
N GLU A 233 3.44 35.52 -2.98
CA GLU A 233 4.29 34.45 -3.51
C GLU A 233 3.82 33.06 -3.08
N PHE A 234 3.63 32.16 -4.05
CA PHE A 234 3.18 30.79 -3.84
C PHE A 234 4.18 29.77 -4.38
N CYS A 235 4.36 28.66 -3.65
CA CYS A 235 5.13 27.53 -4.15
C CYS A 235 4.25 26.29 -4.39
N VAL A 236 4.06 25.89 -5.65
CA VAL A 236 3.26 24.71 -5.99
C VAL A 236 4.16 23.47 -6.10
N LEU A 237 3.95 22.49 -5.21
CA LEU A 237 4.73 21.25 -5.21
C LEU A 237 4.06 20.12 -5.99
N THR A 238 2.73 19.97 -5.85
CA THR A 238 1.94 18.92 -6.51
C THR A 238 0.58 19.44 -6.93
N GLY A 239 0.12 19.00 -8.11
CA GLY A 239 -1.26 19.19 -8.57
C GLY A 239 -2.23 18.21 -7.92
N THR A 240 -3.51 18.36 -8.24
CA THR A 240 -4.58 17.41 -7.90
C THR A 240 -4.79 16.42 -9.05
N GLU A 241 -5.67 15.44 -8.89
CA GLU A 241 -6.01 14.49 -9.97
C GLU A 241 -6.62 15.19 -11.20
N ASN A 242 -7.33 16.30 -10.97
CA ASN A 242 -8.04 17.06 -12.01
C ASN A 242 -7.27 18.28 -12.53
N HIS A 243 -6.29 18.78 -11.78
CA HIS A 243 -5.51 19.96 -12.14
C HIS A 243 -4.03 19.68 -12.04
N SER A 244 -3.32 19.80 -13.16
CA SER A 244 -1.87 19.61 -13.14
C SER A 244 -1.19 20.73 -12.35
N LYS A 245 0.06 20.48 -11.91
CA LYS A 245 0.88 21.51 -11.26
C LYS A 245 0.95 22.79 -12.13
N SER A 246 1.22 22.63 -13.43
CA SER A 246 1.34 23.76 -14.35
C SER A 246 0.03 24.54 -14.47
N ASP A 247 -1.13 23.87 -14.44
CA ASP A 247 -2.43 24.55 -14.54
C ASP A 247 -2.70 25.41 -13.30
N LEU A 248 -2.35 24.91 -12.10
CA LEU A 248 -2.48 25.67 -10.87
C LEU A 248 -1.55 26.89 -10.89
N GLU A 249 -0.30 26.73 -11.32
CA GLU A 249 0.65 27.83 -11.43
C GLU A 249 0.18 28.90 -12.43
N SER A 250 -0.35 28.50 -13.59
CA SER A 250 -0.93 29.43 -14.56
C SER A 250 -2.13 30.19 -13.99
N LYS A 251 -3.06 29.50 -13.30
CA LYS A 251 -4.23 30.15 -12.68
C LYS A 251 -3.86 31.10 -11.53
N ILE A 252 -2.80 30.81 -10.77
CA ILE A 252 -2.27 31.75 -9.77
C ILE A 252 -1.77 33.02 -10.47
N ALA A 253 -1.02 32.88 -11.56
CA ALA A 253 -0.53 34.00 -12.35
C ALA A 253 -1.66 34.81 -13.01
N GLU A 254 -2.73 34.16 -13.51
CA GLU A 254 -3.95 34.81 -14.01
C GLU A 254 -4.60 35.71 -12.94
N CYS A 255 -4.47 35.33 -11.67
CA CYS A 255 -5.00 36.07 -10.52
C CYS A 255 -3.99 37.10 -9.94
N GLY A 256 -2.85 37.29 -10.60
CA GLY A 256 -1.82 38.28 -10.23
C GLY A 256 -0.80 37.79 -9.20
N GLY A 257 -0.76 36.50 -8.87
CA GLY A 257 0.19 35.93 -7.91
C GLY A 257 1.53 35.54 -8.52
N ASN A 258 2.57 35.58 -7.68
CA ASN A 258 3.92 35.18 -8.04
C ASN A 258 4.14 33.69 -7.73
N VAL A 259 4.64 32.92 -8.69
CA VAL A 259 4.87 31.48 -8.52
C VAL A 259 6.37 31.19 -8.43
N VAL A 260 6.79 30.49 -7.37
CA VAL A 260 8.17 30.03 -7.18
C VAL A 260 8.29 28.51 -7.14
N GLN A 261 9.43 28.01 -7.63
CA GLN A 261 9.70 26.57 -7.71
C GLN A 261 10.27 25.99 -6.41
N ASN A 262 10.84 26.82 -5.55
CA ASN A 262 11.35 26.47 -4.23
C ASN A 262 10.87 27.53 -3.23
N PRO A 263 10.42 27.14 -2.03
CA PRO A 263 9.98 28.09 -1.03
C PRO A 263 11.16 28.91 -0.49
N GLY A 264 11.02 30.23 -0.53
CA GLY A 264 11.92 31.23 0.06
C GLY A 264 11.36 31.81 1.37
N PRO A 265 12.01 32.82 1.97
CA PRO A 265 11.51 33.47 3.18
C PRO A 265 10.21 34.24 2.96
N ASP A 266 9.98 34.74 1.75
CA ASP A 266 8.81 35.56 1.39
C ASP A 266 7.65 34.74 0.81
N THR A 267 7.83 33.41 0.68
CA THR A 267 6.78 32.52 0.19
C THR A 267 5.65 32.44 1.22
N TYR A 268 4.45 32.89 0.83
CA TYR A 268 3.28 32.93 1.70
C TYR A 268 2.84 31.53 2.12
N CYS A 269 2.66 30.61 1.16
CA CYS A 269 2.38 29.22 1.47
C CYS A 269 2.76 28.26 0.34
N ILE A 270 2.80 26.98 0.71
CA ILE A 270 3.16 25.88 -0.17
C ILE A 270 1.89 25.10 -0.49
N ILE A 271 1.63 24.89 -1.78
CA ILE A 271 0.44 24.20 -2.26
C ILE A 271 0.77 22.75 -2.58
N ALA A 272 -0.03 21.82 -2.06
CA ALA A 272 0.07 20.41 -2.35
C ALA A 272 -1.31 19.77 -2.56
N GLY A 273 -1.52 19.16 -3.73
CA GLY A 273 -2.71 18.33 -4.01
C GLY A 273 -2.51 16.86 -3.65
N ILE A 274 -1.30 16.32 -3.83
CA ILE A 274 -0.96 14.92 -3.53
C ILE A 274 0.28 14.90 -2.63
N GLU A 275 0.24 14.09 -1.56
CA GLU A 275 1.41 13.88 -0.69
C GLU A 275 2.53 13.15 -1.43
N ASN A 276 3.68 13.81 -1.56
CA ASN A 276 4.89 13.19 -2.07
C ASN A 276 6.06 13.36 -1.08
N VAL A 277 7.20 12.76 -1.39
CA VAL A 277 8.41 12.83 -0.52
C VAL A 277 8.88 14.27 -0.32
N ARG A 278 8.70 15.16 -1.30
CA ARG A 278 9.10 16.57 -1.20
C ARG A 278 8.20 17.34 -0.25
N VAL A 279 6.89 17.12 -0.31
CA VAL A 279 5.91 17.66 0.63
C VAL A 279 6.23 17.16 2.04
N LYS A 280 6.50 15.87 2.24
CA LYS A 280 6.90 15.33 3.55
C LYS A 280 8.20 15.95 4.08
N ASN A 281 9.18 16.19 3.21
CA ASN A 281 10.43 16.84 3.59
C ASN A 281 10.18 18.31 4.01
N VAL A 282 9.36 19.03 3.26
CA VAL A 282 8.97 20.41 3.60
C VAL A 282 8.20 20.46 4.92
N ILE A 283 7.25 19.56 5.14
CA ILE A 283 6.53 19.39 6.41
C ILE A 283 7.53 19.17 7.55
N SER A 284 8.52 18.29 7.36
CA SER A 284 9.54 18.02 8.38
C SER A 284 10.44 19.22 8.69
N SER A 285 10.57 20.18 7.76
CA SER A 285 11.34 21.40 7.98
C SER A 285 10.62 22.42 8.88
N ASN A 286 9.29 22.35 8.97
CA ASN A 286 8.44 23.18 9.81
C ASN A 286 8.63 24.71 9.65
N LYS A 287 9.03 25.15 8.44
CA LYS A 287 9.29 26.57 8.13
C LYS A 287 8.14 27.28 7.41
N HIS A 288 7.29 26.54 6.72
CA HIS A 288 6.24 27.08 5.86
C HIS A 288 4.93 26.34 6.07
N ASP A 289 3.82 27.05 5.89
CA ASP A 289 2.48 26.46 5.89
C ASP A 289 2.24 25.69 4.59
N VAL A 290 1.69 24.48 4.71
CA VAL A 290 1.35 23.61 3.58
C VAL A 290 -0.16 23.50 3.47
N VAL A 291 -0.69 24.01 2.36
CA VAL A 291 -2.12 24.16 2.08
C VAL A 291 -2.53 23.22 0.95
N ARG A 292 -3.73 22.65 1.09
CA ARG A 292 -4.43 21.84 0.10
C ARG A 292 -4.76 22.68 -1.14
N ALA A 293 -4.61 22.08 -2.32
CA ALA A 293 -4.88 22.76 -3.59
C ALA A 293 -6.37 23.16 -3.75
N GLU A 294 -7.28 22.51 -3.03
CA GLU A 294 -8.71 22.81 -2.97
C GLU A 294 -8.98 24.27 -2.53
N TRP A 295 -8.14 24.83 -1.65
CA TRP A 295 -8.25 26.23 -1.24
C TRP A 295 -8.07 27.20 -2.42
N LEU A 296 -7.07 26.95 -3.27
CA LEU A 296 -6.87 27.76 -4.48
C LEU A 296 -8.04 27.62 -5.44
N LEU A 297 -8.57 26.41 -5.63
CA LEU A 297 -9.72 26.19 -6.49
C LEU A 297 -10.94 27.00 -6.00
N GLN A 298 -11.15 27.07 -4.69
CA GLN A 298 -12.21 27.90 -4.11
C GLN A 298 -11.94 29.40 -4.30
N CYS A 299 -10.69 29.85 -4.15
CA CYS A 299 -10.31 31.24 -4.45
C CYS A 299 -10.57 31.59 -5.93
N PHE A 300 -10.24 30.69 -6.86
CA PHE A 300 -10.51 30.89 -8.29
C PHE A 300 -12.00 30.95 -8.60
N GLN A 301 -12.81 30.10 -7.96
CA GLN A 301 -14.25 30.06 -8.17
C GLN A 301 -14.96 31.29 -7.60
N THR A 302 -14.57 31.71 -6.41
CA THR A 302 -15.16 32.88 -5.72
C THR A 302 -14.57 34.21 -6.20
N LYS A 303 -13.41 34.17 -6.89
CA LYS A 303 -12.61 35.34 -7.27
C LYS A 303 -12.30 36.25 -6.07
N MET A 304 -12.11 35.64 -4.90
CA MET A 304 -11.78 36.32 -3.64
C MET A 304 -10.66 35.59 -2.92
N PHE A 305 -9.92 36.33 -2.08
CA PHE A 305 -8.92 35.75 -1.21
C PHE A 305 -9.64 35.07 -0.04
N VAL A 306 -9.87 33.76 -0.15
CA VAL A 306 -10.62 33.00 0.85
C VAL A 306 -9.76 32.85 2.12
N PRO A 307 -10.28 33.21 3.31
CA PRO A 307 -9.56 32.97 4.56
C PRO A 307 -9.21 31.51 4.74
N TRP A 308 -8.04 31.24 5.33
CA TRP A 308 -7.64 29.88 5.62
C TRP A 308 -8.57 29.23 6.64
N GLN A 309 -8.88 27.96 6.39
CA GLN A 309 -9.63 27.11 7.30
C GLN A 309 -8.79 25.88 7.63
N PRO A 310 -8.99 25.24 8.80
CA PRO A 310 -8.35 23.97 9.11
C PRO A 310 -8.58 22.91 8.02
N ALA A 311 -9.70 23.03 7.28
CA ALA A 311 -10.02 22.18 6.15
C ALA A 311 -9.11 22.28 4.94
N PHE A 312 -8.32 23.33 4.85
CA PHE A 312 -7.32 23.46 3.80
C PHE A 312 -5.91 23.16 4.29
N MET A 313 -5.70 22.94 5.58
CA MET A 313 -4.36 22.77 6.13
C MET A 313 -3.91 21.31 6.09
N ILE A 314 -2.75 21.08 5.48
CA ILE A 314 -2.00 19.81 5.57
C ILE A 314 -1.00 19.91 6.71
N HIS A 315 -0.31 21.05 6.80
CA HIS A 315 0.65 21.33 7.84
C HIS A 315 0.65 22.82 8.17
N MET A 316 0.74 23.14 9.46
CA MET A 316 0.79 24.49 9.98
C MET A 316 2.10 24.70 10.74
N THR A 317 2.76 25.82 10.48
CA THR A 317 3.87 26.34 11.28
C THR A 317 3.43 26.60 12.71
N PRO A 318 4.37 26.71 13.68
CA PRO A 318 4.02 26.94 15.08
C PRO A 318 3.14 28.18 15.30
N ASP A 319 3.43 29.27 14.58
CA ASP A 319 2.70 30.54 14.72
C ASP A 319 1.28 30.44 14.17
N THR A 320 1.14 29.91 12.95
CA THR A 320 -0.16 29.66 12.32
C THR A 320 -0.99 28.69 13.15
N LYS A 321 -0.37 27.64 13.69
CA LYS A 321 -1.05 26.68 14.57
C LYS A 321 -1.55 27.33 15.86
N LEU A 322 -0.78 28.24 16.46
CA LEU A 322 -1.19 28.98 17.65
C LEU A 322 -2.34 29.95 17.33
N HIS A 323 -2.34 30.55 16.15
CA HIS A 323 -3.45 31.37 15.69
C HIS A 323 -4.73 30.54 15.53
N PHE A 324 -4.67 29.42 14.80
CA PHE A 324 -5.82 28.52 14.63
C PHE A 324 -6.34 27.96 15.96
N ALA A 325 -5.46 27.62 16.90
CA ALA A 325 -5.85 27.08 18.20
C ALA A 325 -6.66 28.06 19.09
N ARG A 326 -6.76 29.34 18.71
CA ARG A 326 -7.64 30.31 19.39
C ARG A 326 -9.09 30.20 18.95
N GLU A 327 -9.32 29.76 17.72
CA GLU A 327 -10.65 29.76 17.07
C GLU A 327 -11.17 28.35 16.79
N PHE A 328 -10.27 27.36 16.68
CA PHE A 328 -10.59 25.99 16.32
C PHE A 328 -9.94 24.98 17.26
N ASP A 329 -10.56 23.82 17.37
CA ASP A 329 -10.02 22.66 18.06
C ASP A 329 -8.89 21.97 17.27
N CYS A 330 -8.33 20.90 17.83
CA CYS A 330 -7.26 20.15 17.20
C CYS A 330 -7.67 19.35 15.95
N TYR A 331 -8.96 19.21 15.67
CA TYR A 331 -9.52 18.51 14.51
C TYR A 331 -10.10 19.47 13.45
N GLY A 332 -10.27 20.75 13.82
CA GLY A 332 -10.75 21.82 12.96
C GLY A 332 -12.22 22.19 13.16
N ASP A 333 -12.83 21.85 14.29
CA ASP A 333 -14.13 22.36 14.72
C ASP A 333 -14.00 23.76 15.33
N SER A 334 -14.93 24.67 15.04
CA SER A 334 -14.85 26.06 15.53
C SER A 334 -15.41 26.19 16.93
N TYR A 335 -14.75 26.97 17.79
CA TYR A 335 -15.26 27.25 19.14
C TYR A 335 -16.44 28.22 19.15
N SER A 336 -16.58 29.06 18.11
CA SER A 336 -17.52 30.19 18.10
C SER A 336 -18.63 30.07 17.06
N ALA A 337 -18.46 29.23 16.04
CA ALA A 337 -19.42 29.09 14.95
C ALA A 337 -20.05 27.70 14.97
N ASP A 338 -21.36 27.64 14.75
CA ASP A 338 -22.08 26.38 14.65
C ASP A 338 -21.67 25.61 13.39
N ILE A 339 -21.51 24.30 13.54
CA ILE A 339 -21.09 23.40 12.47
C ILE A 339 -22.29 22.82 11.71
N ASP A 340 -22.19 22.74 10.38
CA ASP A 340 -23.16 22.03 9.56
C ASP A 340 -22.80 20.54 9.37
N VAL A 341 -23.73 19.75 8.80
CA VAL A 341 -23.54 18.30 8.61
C VAL A 341 -22.37 17.99 7.66
N ALA A 342 -22.10 18.84 6.68
CA ALA A 342 -21.02 18.63 5.71
C ALA A 342 -19.66 18.92 6.36
N GLN A 343 -19.57 20.01 7.10
CA GLN A 343 -18.40 20.40 7.89
C GLN A 343 -18.10 19.35 8.97
N LEU A 344 -19.12 18.84 9.66
CA LEU A 344 -18.94 17.82 10.70
C LEU A 344 -18.38 16.51 10.14
N LYS A 345 -18.89 16.06 8.98
CA LYS A 345 -18.34 14.88 8.27
C LYS A 345 -16.86 15.08 7.92
N GLU A 346 -16.50 16.29 7.55
CA GLU A 346 -15.15 16.64 7.18
C GLU A 346 -14.22 16.78 8.40
N VAL A 347 -14.70 17.24 9.56
CA VAL A 347 -13.94 17.15 10.82
C VAL A 347 -13.70 15.69 11.20
N PHE A 348 -14.74 14.84 11.12
CA PHE A 348 -14.66 13.41 11.45
C PHE A 348 -13.73 12.63 10.51
N SER A 349 -13.58 13.06 9.25
CA SER A 349 -12.67 12.42 8.29
C SER A 349 -11.19 12.53 8.71
N ARG A 350 -10.85 13.56 9.49
CA ARG A 350 -9.48 13.83 9.97
C ARG A 350 -9.15 13.19 11.30
N VAL A 351 -10.16 12.75 12.04
CA VAL A 351 -9.95 12.00 13.28
C VAL A 351 -9.35 10.66 12.90
N ASN A 352 -8.01 10.56 12.98
CA ASN A 352 -7.33 9.30 12.75
C ASN A 352 -7.84 8.28 13.77
N ASN A 353 -8.57 7.27 13.29
CA ASN A 353 -8.93 6.11 14.07
C ASN A 353 -7.63 5.41 14.50
N SER A 354 -7.09 5.73 15.67
CA SER A 354 -6.23 4.78 16.37
C SER A 354 -7.09 3.53 16.57
N ILE A 355 -6.82 2.50 15.78
CA ILE A 355 -7.67 1.31 15.54
C ILE A 355 -8.04 0.56 16.84
N ASP A 356 -7.39 0.87 17.97
CA ASP A 356 -7.49 0.10 19.21
C ASP A 356 -8.43 0.67 20.29
N ALA A 357 -8.97 1.88 20.14
CA ALA A 357 -9.86 2.46 21.17
C ALA A 357 -11.34 2.35 20.76
N LYS A 358 -11.92 1.14 20.85
CA LYS A 358 -13.38 1.00 20.79
C LYS A 358 -13.97 1.72 22.01
N MET A 359 -14.78 2.75 21.79
CA MET A 359 -15.52 3.40 22.87
C MET A 359 -16.38 2.34 23.59
N PRO A 360 -16.28 2.21 24.93
CA PRO A 360 -17.09 1.27 25.67
C PRO A 360 -18.59 1.54 25.47
N LEU A 361 -19.40 0.49 25.39
CA LEU A 361 -20.86 0.60 25.25
C LEU A 361 -21.50 1.39 26.40
N GLU A 362 -20.86 1.40 27.57
CA GLU A 362 -21.29 2.14 28.75
C GLU A 362 -21.20 3.66 28.51
N VAL A 363 -20.08 4.14 27.94
CA VAL A 363 -19.90 5.56 27.58
C VAL A 363 -20.91 5.99 26.51
N ILE A 364 -21.20 5.12 25.54
CA ILE A 364 -22.26 5.37 24.54
C ILE A 364 -23.61 5.51 25.24
N GLY A 365 -23.94 4.62 26.18
CA GLY A 365 -25.20 4.68 26.93
C GLY A 365 -25.34 5.93 27.80
N GLU A 366 -24.26 6.39 28.44
CA GLU A 366 -24.24 7.65 29.20
C GLU A 366 -24.49 8.87 28.30
N LEU A 367 -23.90 8.89 27.10
CA LEU A 367 -24.16 9.94 26.11
C LEU A 367 -25.61 9.90 25.60
N GLU A 368 -26.12 8.71 25.30
CA GLU A 368 -27.51 8.51 24.86
C GLU A 368 -28.49 9.01 25.93
N GLU A 369 -28.25 8.76 27.22
CA GLU A 369 -29.08 9.30 28.31
C GLU A 369 -28.97 10.82 28.42
N ARG A 370 -27.73 11.34 28.43
CA ARG A 370 -27.47 12.78 28.59
C ARG A 370 -28.16 13.62 27.51
N TYR A 371 -28.23 13.09 26.28
CA TYR A 371 -28.86 13.75 25.14
C TYR A 371 -30.25 13.19 24.78
N SER A 372 -30.82 12.31 25.61
CA SER A 372 -32.14 11.70 25.44
C SER A 372 -32.33 10.92 24.11
N TRP A 373 -31.26 10.29 23.63
CA TRP A 373 -31.24 9.37 22.48
C TRP A 373 -31.51 7.91 22.87
N ASP A 374 -31.71 7.64 24.16
CA ASP A 374 -32.08 6.34 24.70
C ASP A 374 -33.46 5.85 24.22
N SER A 375 -34.32 6.76 23.76
CA SER A 375 -35.61 6.47 23.15
C SER A 375 -35.54 6.04 21.68
N HIS A 376 -34.36 6.12 21.05
CA HIS A 376 -34.20 5.76 19.65
C HIS A 376 -34.32 4.23 19.46
N PRO A 377 -34.99 3.73 18.40
CA PRO A 377 -35.18 2.29 18.22
C PRO A 377 -33.86 1.49 18.23
N LEU A 378 -32.80 2.02 17.60
CA LEU A 378 -31.48 1.36 17.52
C LEU A 378 -30.71 1.27 18.85
N SER A 379 -31.11 2.01 19.89
CA SER A 379 -30.50 2.01 21.22
C SER A 379 -31.40 1.38 22.28
N MET A 380 -32.57 0.83 21.91
CA MET A 380 -33.60 0.37 22.85
C MET A 380 -33.12 -0.68 23.86
N PHE A 381 -32.09 -1.47 23.51
CA PHE A 381 -31.53 -2.49 24.41
C PHE A 381 -30.15 -2.11 24.97
N ARG A 382 -29.68 -0.85 24.85
CA ARG A 382 -28.31 -0.44 25.22
C ARG A 382 -27.93 -0.84 26.65
N ARG A 383 -28.88 -0.69 27.59
CA ARG A 383 -28.70 -0.99 29.02
C ARG A 383 -28.85 -2.48 29.35
N ASN A 384 -29.27 -3.29 28.39
CA ASN A 384 -29.54 -4.71 28.60
C ASN A 384 -28.29 -5.52 28.29
N THR A 385 -27.78 -6.20 29.32
CA THR A 385 -26.78 -7.27 29.16
C THR A 385 -27.54 -8.58 29.08
N ILE A 386 -27.51 -9.22 27.91
CA ILE A 386 -28.40 -10.32 27.58
C ILE A 386 -27.61 -11.58 27.31
N TYR A 387 -27.94 -12.65 28.02
CA TYR A 387 -27.51 -14.00 27.70
C TYR A 387 -28.62 -14.70 26.90
N LEU A 388 -28.25 -15.33 25.78
CA LEU A 388 -29.19 -16.17 25.02
C LEU A 388 -28.87 -17.63 25.27
N ASP A 389 -29.93 -18.44 25.38
CA ASP A 389 -29.84 -19.88 25.58
C ASP A 389 -29.42 -20.62 24.29
N LEU A 390 -28.18 -20.38 23.88
CA LEU A 390 -27.57 -20.89 22.65
C LEU A 390 -26.63 -22.08 22.90
N TYR A 391 -26.51 -22.55 24.14
CA TYR A 391 -25.56 -23.59 24.53
C TYR A 391 -26.31 -24.76 25.15
N ALA A 392 -26.01 -25.98 24.69
CA ALA A 392 -26.66 -27.18 25.24
C ALA A 392 -26.33 -27.38 26.72
N VAL A 393 -25.14 -26.94 27.15
CA VAL A 393 -24.72 -26.83 28.54
C VAL A 393 -24.51 -25.35 28.86
N VAL A 394 -25.17 -24.84 29.91
CA VAL A 394 -25.09 -23.43 30.29
C VAL A 394 -23.63 -23.06 30.56
N ASN A 395 -23.19 -21.93 29.99
CA ASN A 395 -21.82 -21.40 30.11
C ASN A 395 -20.68 -22.19 29.44
N ASP A 396 -20.95 -23.30 28.73
CA ASP A 396 -19.91 -24.00 27.96
C ASP A 396 -19.90 -23.55 26.48
N PRO A 397 -18.89 -22.78 26.03
CA PRO A 397 -18.81 -22.30 24.66
C PRO A 397 -18.72 -23.42 23.61
N LYS A 398 -18.26 -24.62 24.00
CA LYS A 398 -18.11 -25.77 23.08
C LYS A 398 -19.43 -26.40 22.70
N THR A 399 -20.48 -26.16 23.48
CA THR A 399 -21.81 -26.75 23.28
C THR A 399 -22.78 -25.85 22.50
N LYS A 400 -22.23 -24.90 21.72
CA LYS A 400 -23.03 -23.92 20.99
C LYS A 400 -23.91 -24.59 19.93
N ILE A 401 -25.21 -24.33 20.01
CA ILE A 401 -26.23 -24.77 19.07
C ILE A 401 -26.31 -23.75 17.93
N CYS A 402 -25.83 -24.14 16.76
CA CYS A 402 -25.83 -23.30 15.56
C CYS A 402 -27.11 -23.46 14.73
N GLY A 403 -27.48 -22.43 13.97
CA GLY A 403 -28.60 -22.51 13.02
C GLY A 403 -30.00 -22.40 13.63
N THR A 404 -30.12 -21.81 14.83
CA THR A 404 -31.40 -21.67 15.54
C THR A 404 -31.98 -20.27 15.39
N ARG A 405 -33.31 -20.11 15.60
CA ARG A 405 -33.97 -18.80 15.65
C ARG A 405 -33.30 -17.84 16.65
N LEU A 406 -32.81 -18.37 17.77
CA LEU A 406 -32.09 -17.62 18.78
C LEU A 406 -30.77 -17.02 18.25
N THR A 407 -30.11 -17.65 17.29
CA THR A 407 -28.91 -17.05 16.68
C THR A 407 -29.22 -15.79 15.89
N VAL A 408 -30.38 -15.74 15.23
CA VAL A 408 -30.88 -14.53 14.56
C VAL A 408 -31.25 -13.47 15.60
N ARG A 409 -31.94 -13.87 16.68
CA ARG A 409 -32.29 -12.96 17.79
C ARG A 409 -31.07 -12.37 18.47
N ALA A 410 -29.95 -13.11 18.56
CA ALA A 410 -28.69 -12.58 19.06
C ALA A 410 -28.13 -11.47 18.16
N LEU A 411 -28.28 -11.59 16.83
CA LEU A 411 -27.87 -10.54 15.89
C LEU A 411 -28.79 -9.32 16.02
N ASP A 412 -30.10 -9.54 16.09
CA ASP A 412 -31.08 -8.46 16.28
C ASP A 412 -30.77 -7.67 17.56
N LEU A 413 -30.59 -8.35 18.69
CA LEU A 413 -30.24 -7.70 19.95
C LEU A 413 -28.96 -6.86 19.85
N ARG A 414 -27.92 -7.37 19.17
CA ARG A 414 -26.69 -6.60 18.95
C ARG A 414 -26.90 -5.39 18.04
N PHE A 415 -27.73 -5.53 17.01
CA PHE A 415 -28.05 -4.47 16.07
C PHE A 415 -28.82 -3.33 16.76
N TYR A 416 -29.75 -3.66 17.65
CA TYR A 416 -30.53 -2.71 18.46
C TYR A 416 -29.84 -2.36 19.81
N GLY A 417 -28.52 -2.52 19.87
CA GLY A 417 -27.67 -1.92 20.91
C GLY A 417 -27.36 -2.78 22.14
N ALA A 418 -27.90 -3.99 22.26
CA ALA A 418 -27.71 -4.85 23.43
C ALA A 418 -26.28 -5.41 23.58
N LYS A 419 -25.85 -5.57 24.83
CA LYS A 419 -24.61 -6.29 25.18
C LYS A 419 -24.91 -7.79 25.29
N VAL A 420 -24.78 -8.49 24.17
CA VAL A 420 -24.97 -9.96 24.13
C VAL A 420 -23.73 -10.66 24.67
N VAL A 421 -23.91 -11.47 25.72
CA VAL A 421 -22.84 -12.23 26.36
C VAL A 421 -22.95 -13.73 26.09
N SER A 422 -21.80 -14.40 26.00
CA SER A 422 -21.72 -15.85 25.83
C SER A 422 -21.74 -16.62 27.15
N GLN A 423 -21.58 -15.93 28.28
CA GLN A 423 -21.52 -16.52 29.61
C GLN A 423 -22.49 -15.79 30.55
N LEU A 424 -23.29 -16.56 31.26
CA LEU A 424 -24.14 -16.14 32.35
C LEU A 424 -23.28 -15.89 33.59
N LYS A 425 -23.00 -14.61 33.85
CA LYS A 425 -22.19 -14.08 34.96
C LYS A 425 -22.92 -12.92 35.64
N GLU A 426 -22.48 -12.56 36.84
CA GLU A 426 -23.03 -11.42 37.57
C GLU A 426 -23.01 -10.15 36.70
N GLY A 427 -24.11 -9.40 36.70
CA GLY A 427 -24.31 -8.24 35.81
C GLY A 427 -25.12 -8.52 34.53
N VAL A 428 -25.45 -9.79 34.22
CA VAL A 428 -26.48 -10.10 33.21
C VAL A 428 -27.84 -9.61 33.73
N SER A 429 -28.58 -8.86 32.91
CA SER A 429 -29.91 -8.38 33.28
C SER A 429 -31.02 -9.28 32.73
N HIS A 430 -30.82 -9.90 31.56
CA HIS A 430 -31.84 -10.71 30.90
C HIS A 430 -31.29 -12.02 30.34
N VAL A 431 -32.10 -13.06 30.43
CA VAL A 431 -31.91 -14.34 29.77
C VAL A 431 -33.04 -14.56 28.79
N VAL A 432 -32.73 -14.69 27.50
CA VAL A 432 -33.73 -14.92 26.44
C VAL A 432 -33.70 -16.38 26.03
N MET A 433 -34.87 -17.01 26.03
CA MET A 433 -35.06 -18.43 25.71
C MET A 433 -36.04 -18.63 24.56
N GLY A 434 -35.71 -19.58 23.69
CA GLY A 434 -36.53 -19.98 22.55
C GLY A 434 -37.58 -21.01 22.92
N GLU A 435 -38.04 -21.78 21.93
CA GLU A 435 -39.08 -22.81 22.13
C GLU A 435 -38.63 -23.94 23.07
N ASP A 436 -37.34 -24.28 23.07
CA ASP A 436 -36.77 -25.27 23.99
C ASP A 436 -36.71 -24.73 25.43
N ARG A 437 -37.39 -25.43 26.34
CA ARG A 437 -37.48 -25.10 27.77
C ARG A 437 -36.78 -26.11 28.68
N ALA A 438 -35.96 -27.02 28.14
CA ALA A 438 -35.29 -28.05 28.94
C ALA A 438 -34.40 -27.45 30.05
N ARG A 439 -33.71 -26.34 29.75
CA ARG A 439 -32.70 -25.72 30.64
C ARG A 439 -33.27 -24.68 31.62
N VAL A 440 -34.58 -24.44 31.61
CA VAL A 440 -35.22 -23.42 32.46
C VAL A 440 -34.98 -23.68 33.95
N LYS A 441 -35.07 -24.95 34.39
CA LYS A 441 -34.87 -25.32 35.79
C LYS A 441 -33.44 -25.03 36.25
N GLU A 442 -32.46 -25.38 35.42
CA GLU A 442 -31.04 -25.10 35.67
C GLU A 442 -30.76 -23.60 35.77
N ILE A 443 -31.26 -22.82 34.81
CA ILE A 443 -31.11 -21.36 34.80
C ILE A 443 -31.81 -20.71 36.02
N LYS A 444 -32.98 -21.21 36.42
CA LYS A 444 -33.67 -20.74 37.65
C LYS A 444 -32.90 -21.10 38.92
N MET A 445 -32.18 -22.22 38.96
CA MET A 445 -31.30 -22.57 40.07
C MET A 445 -30.08 -21.64 40.11
N LEU A 446 -29.42 -21.43 38.97
CA LEU A 446 -28.31 -20.47 38.85
C LEU A 446 -28.74 -19.06 39.25
N ARG A 447 -29.94 -18.62 38.86
CA ARG A 447 -30.49 -17.31 39.27
C ARG A 447 -30.52 -17.10 40.79
N ARG A 448 -30.63 -18.16 41.59
CA ARG A 448 -30.64 -18.07 43.07
C ARG A 448 -29.27 -17.76 43.65
N THR A 449 -28.19 -18.03 42.92
CA THR A 449 -26.81 -17.80 43.38
C THR A 449 -26.31 -16.38 43.07
N PHE A 450 -27.06 -15.60 42.29
CA PHE A 450 -26.67 -14.27 41.83
C PHE A 450 -27.22 -13.21 42.78
N GLU A 451 -26.44 -12.14 43.00
CA GLU A 451 -26.86 -11.01 43.85
C GLU A 451 -27.97 -10.20 43.16
N LYS A 452 -27.78 -9.88 41.87
CA LYS A 452 -28.80 -9.24 41.03
C LYS A 452 -29.49 -10.28 40.16
N LYS A 453 -30.77 -10.52 40.45
CA LYS A 453 -31.58 -11.50 39.73
C LYS A 453 -31.92 -11.00 38.32
N PHE A 454 -31.37 -11.65 37.30
CA PHE A 454 -31.77 -11.45 35.90
C PHE A 454 -33.22 -11.89 35.65
N LYS A 455 -33.84 -11.36 34.58
CA LYS A 455 -35.19 -11.75 34.14
C LYS A 455 -35.10 -12.81 33.05
N ILE A 456 -36.01 -13.79 33.07
CA ILE A 456 -36.03 -14.88 32.08
C ILE A 456 -37.23 -14.62 31.16
N LEU A 457 -36.95 -14.38 29.88
CA LEU A 457 -37.93 -13.93 28.89
C LEU A 457 -37.98 -14.84 27.67
N SER A 458 -39.16 -14.87 27.04
CA SER A 458 -39.37 -15.53 25.75
C SER A 458 -38.74 -14.72 24.60
N GLU A 459 -38.31 -15.40 23.52
CA GLU A 459 -37.80 -14.74 22.31
C GLU A 459 -38.79 -13.77 21.64
N LEU A 460 -40.08 -13.92 21.94
CA LEU A 460 -41.14 -13.02 21.49
C LEU A 460 -40.97 -11.60 22.00
N TRP A 461 -40.41 -11.41 23.21
CA TRP A 461 -40.16 -10.07 23.77
C TRP A 461 -39.26 -9.23 22.87
N VAL A 462 -38.20 -9.85 22.33
CA VAL A 462 -37.27 -9.20 21.41
C VAL A 462 -37.99 -8.85 20.11
N THR A 463 -38.75 -9.80 19.57
CA THR A 463 -39.44 -9.64 18.28
C THR A 463 -40.51 -8.55 18.34
N ASP A 464 -41.31 -8.55 19.40
CA ASP A 464 -42.39 -7.58 19.60
C ASP A 464 -41.83 -6.19 19.93
N SER A 465 -40.73 -6.09 20.69
CA SER A 465 -40.07 -4.81 20.97
C SER A 465 -39.50 -4.19 19.69
N ILE A 466 -38.91 -5.00 18.82
CA ILE A 466 -38.40 -4.52 17.53
C ILE A 466 -39.54 -4.10 16.60
N ARG A 467 -40.61 -4.91 16.51
CA ARG A 467 -41.76 -4.63 15.65
C ARG A 467 -42.44 -3.31 16.02
N GLU A 468 -42.61 -3.06 17.31
CA GLU A 468 -43.25 -1.84 17.82
C GLU A 468 -42.28 -0.65 17.92
N GLY A 469 -40.99 -0.85 17.61
CA GLY A 469 -39.94 0.17 17.71
C GLY A 469 -39.68 0.68 19.12
N LYS A 470 -40.19 0.00 20.16
CA LYS A 470 -40.06 0.37 21.58
C LYS A 470 -40.01 -0.85 22.48
N LEU A 471 -39.31 -0.73 23.60
CA LEU A 471 -39.16 -1.81 24.58
C LEU A 471 -40.52 -2.19 25.18
N GLN A 472 -40.93 -3.45 25.00
CA GLN A 472 -42.17 -3.96 25.57
C GLN A 472 -42.05 -4.31 27.04
N SER A 473 -43.19 -4.26 27.75
CA SER A 473 -43.28 -4.68 29.15
C SER A 473 -42.91 -6.15 29.30
N GLU A 474 -41.87 -6.40 30.08
CA GLU A 474 -41.26 -7.72 30.24
C GLU A 474 -42.21 -8.73 30.92
N ASN A 475 -43.16 -8.25 31.73
CA ASN A 475 -44.07 -9.09 32.52
C ASN A 475 -44.91 -10.05 31.66
N GLN A 476 -45.24 -9.65 30.43
CA GLN A 476 -46.03 -10.45 29.50
C GLN A 476 -45.24 -11.62 28.90
N TYR A 477 -43.90 -11.61 29.03
CA TYR A 477 -43.00 -12.55 28.38
C TYR A 477 -42.15 -13.36 29.38
N LEU A 478 -42.44 -13.25 30.69
CA LEU A 478 -41.73 -13.95 31.77
C LEU A 478 -41.98 -15.47 31.73
N ILE A 479 -40.96 -16.24 32.14
CA ILE A 479 -40.97 -17.71 32.16
C ILE A 479 -40.63 -18.28 33.54
#